data_AF-A0A6N7SL69-F1
#
_entry.id   AF-A0A6N7SL69-F1
#
_cell.length_a   1.000
_cell.length_b   1.000
_cell.length_c   1.000
_cell.angle_alpha   90.00
_cell.angle_beta   90.00
_cell.angle_gamma   90.00
#
_symmetry.space_group_name_H-M   'P 1'
#
loop_
_entity.id
_entity.type
_entity.pdbx_description
1 polymer ?
#
loop_
_entity_poly.entity_id
_entity_poly.type
_entity_poly.pdbx_seq_one_letter_code
_entity_poly.pdbx_strand_id
1 'polypeptide(L)'
;MNTEFILLWLKMYLGNGLHWVVFLVSIFILIIYKNKRPENKMFILYTVVWGILYAFPLTAYVIAYYLIGDNVYWRMFWLLPSTIIIAFAATFLAGRLKKELKYGIAVLGICLLIILTGNCIYGKGQFSKQSNRFKVPNKVIAACNIIRENSTDGEMIKAVGGYDFICYMRQYDAGIYQPYGRYSPGYDLGEIIWDEFEKEEADITVLTNACMNCRTNFIIYPSNKAKEQEFIDNNYNPIGKVEEYTIYKFNQYVPE
;
A
#
# COMPACT_ATOMS: atom_id res chain seq x y z
N MET A 1 6.24 14.77 -21.90
CA MET A 1 6.81 14.13 -20.69
C MET A 1 8.29 13.89 -20.92
N ASN A 2 9.17 14.30 -19.99
CA ASN A 2 10.62 14.12 -20.14
C ASN A 2 10.96 12.62 -20.07
N THR A 3 11.90 12.16 -20.89
CA THR A 3 12.34 10.75 -20.95
C THR A 3 12.89 10.27 -19.61
N GLU A 4 13.46 11.17 -18.81
CA GLU A 4 13.94 10.88 -17.46
C GLU A 4 12.84 10.37 -16.51
N PHE A 5 11.61 10.87 -16.63
CA PHE A 5 10.48 10.39 -15.83
C PHE A 5 10.08 8.94 -16.19
N ILE A 6 10.12 8.60 -17.47
CA ILE A 6 9.83 7.24 -17.94
C ILE A 6 10.88 6.28 -17.39
N LEU A 7 12.16 6.67 -17.42
CA LEU A 7 13.26 5.89 -16.88
C LEU A 7 13.13 5.71 -15.36
N LEU A 8 12.69 6.73 -14.63
CA LEU A 8 12.42 6.64 -13.20
C LEU A 8 11.34 5.59 -12.90
N TRP A 9 10.20 5.65 -13.59
CA TRP A 9 9.12 4.68 -13.39
C TRP A 9 9.48 3.27 -13.81
N LEU A 10 10.24 3.13 -14.90
CA LEU A 10 10.77 1.84 -15.32
C LEU A 10 11.70 1.28 -14.24
N LYS A 11 12.57 2.10 -13.64
CA LYS A 11 13.44 1.70 -12.52
C LYS A 11 12.63 1.26 -11.30
N MET A 12 11.55 1.97 -10.97
CA MET A 12 10.64 1.57 -9.89
C MET A 12 9.96 0.22 -10.16
N TYR A 13 9.53 -0.02 -11.41
CA TYR A 13 8.91 -1.28 -11.80
C TYR A 13 9.90 -2.46 -11.80
N LEU A 14 11.09 -2.28 -12.39
CA LEU A 14 12.11 -3.33 -12.45
C LEU A 14 12.63 -3.69 -11.05
N GLY A 15 12.74 -2.68 -10.17
CA GLY A 15 13.31 -2.83 -8.84
C GLY A 15 14.72 -3.42 -8.88
N ASN A 16 15.10 -4.13 -7.81
CA ASN A 16 16.42 -4.75 -7.70
C ASN A 16 16.44 -6.25 -8.06
N GLY A 17 15.31 -6.82 -8.49
CA GLY A 17 15.22 -8.24 -8.81
C GLY A 17 15.71 -8.54 -10.23
N LEU A 18 16.15 -9.77 -10.49
CA LEU A 18 16.56 -10.21 -11.83
C LEU A 18 15.43 -10.88 -12.63
N HIS A 19 14.23 -10.95 -12.07
CA HIS A 19 13.05 -11.53 -12.71
C HIS A 19 12.72 -10.91 -14.09
N TRP A 20 13.04 -9.62 -14.31
CA TRP A 20 12.88 -8.99 -15.61
C TRP A 20 13.85 -9.53 -16.67
N VAL A 21 15.06 -9.97 -16.27
CA VAL A 21 15.99 -10.66 -17.18
C VAL A 21 15.39 -11.99 -17.62
N VAL A 22 14.83 -12.74 -16.67
CA VAL A 22 14.12 -14.00 -16.96
C VAL A 22 12.96 -13.76 -17.91
N PHE A 23 12.22 -12.66 -17.73
CA PHE A 23 11.16 -12.26 -18.62
C PHE A 23 11.67 -11.98 -20.05
N LEU A 24 12.74 -11.20 -20.21
CA LEU A 24 13.33 -10.91 -21.51
C LEU A 24 13.86 -12.18 -22.21
N VAL A 25 14.53 -13.06 -21.47
CA VAL A 25 14.97 -14.37 -21.98
C VAL A 25 13.76 -15.21 -22.41
N SER A 26 12.67 -15.19 -21.65
CA SER A 26 11.42 -15.89 -22.00
C SER A 26 10.83 -15.36 -23.30
N ILE A 27 10.77 -14.04 -23.49
CA ILE A 27 10.35 -13.41 -24.76
C ILE A 27 11.26 -13.85 -25.92
N PHE A 28 12.58 -13.84 -25.70
CA PHE A 28 13.55 -14.26 -26.71
C PHE A 28 13.35 -15.73 -27.14
N ILE A 29 13.10 -16.63 -26.18
CA ILE A 29 12.72 -18.02 -26.46
C ILE A 29 11.45 -18.06 -27.31
N LEU A 30 10.41 -17.30 -26.96
CA LEU A 30 9.17 -17.27 -27.75
C LEU A 30 9.40 -16.77 -29.18
N ILE A 31 10.31 -15.80 -29.38
CA ILE A 31 10.67 -15.28 -30.71
C ILE A 31 11.34 -16.37 -31.55
N ILE A 32 12.31 -17.12 -30.99
CA ILE A 32 12.96 -18.25 -31.68
C ILE A 32 11.91 -19.28 -32.10
N TYR A 33 10.94 -19.56 -31.24
CA TYR A 33 9.88 -20.54 -31.48
C TYR A 33 8.57 -19.94 -32.01
N LYS A 34 8.58 -18.72 -32.60
CA LYS A 34 7.34 -17.99 -32.95
C LYS A 34 6.37 -18.76 -33.84
N ASN A 35 6.88 -19.69 -34.67
CA ASN A 35 6.07 -20.46 -35.61
C ASN A 35 5.62 -21.82 -35.07
N LYS A 36 6.00 -22.19 -33.83
CA LYS A 36 5.63 -23.49 -33.25
C LYS A 36 4.28 -23.48 -32.56
N ARG A 37 3.83 -22.31 -32.09
CA ARG A 37 2.57 -22.14 -31.38
C ARG A 37 2.00 -20.73 -31.65
N PRO A 38 0.70 -20.60 -31.96
CA PRO A 38 0.09 -19.28 -32.18
C PRO A 38 0.18 -18.40 -30.93
N GLU A 39 0.13 -18.99 -29.73
CA GLU A 39 0.25 -18.29 -28.45
C GLU A 39 1.58 -17.54 -28.34
N ASN A 40 2.67 -18.06 -28.93
CA ASN A 40 3.97 -17.39 -28.93
C ASN A 40 3.88 -16.03 -29.61
N LYS A 41 3.22 -15.95 -30.77
CA LYS A 41 3.02 -14.70 -31.51
C LYS A 41 2.12 -13.74 -30.73
N MET A 42 1.06 -14.27 -30.12
CA MET A 42 0.15 -13.48 -29.29
C MET A 42 0.88 -12.84 -28.11
N PHE A 43 1.67 -13.61 -27.37
CA PHE A 43 2.45 -13.10 -26.24
C PHE A 43 3.49 -12.07 -26.65
N ILE A 44 4.23 -12.32 -27.74
CA ILE A 44 5.20 -11.33 -28.27
C ILE A 44 4.47 -10.04 -28.67
N LEU A 45 3.38 -10.15 -29.44
CA LEU A 45 2.62 -8.98 -29.90
C LEU A 45 2.06 -8.19 -28.72
N TYR A 46 1.44 -8.87 -27.75
CA TYR A 46 0.92 -8.25 -26.54
C TYR A 46 2.03 -7.50 -25.79
N THR A 47 3.17 -8.14 -25.54
CA THR A 47 4.30 -7.50 -24.84
C THR A 47 4.85 -6.30 -25.61
N VAL A 48 4.99 -6.39 -26.93
CA VAL A 48 5.52 -5.30 -27.75
C VAL A 48 4.53 -4.12 -27.80
N VAL A 49 3.25 -4.39 -28.07
CA VAL A 49 2.21 -3.34 -28.17
C VAL A 49 2.08 -2.58 -26.86
N TRP A 50 1.90 -3.30 -25.74
CA TRP A 50 1.76 -2.66 -24.44
C TRP A 50 3.07 -2.05 -23.94
N GLY A 51 4.21 -2.70 -24.21
CA GLY A 51 5.53 -2.15 -23.90
C GLY A 51 5.78 -0.81 -24.60
N ILE A 52 5.46 -0.71 -25.89
CA ILE A 52 5.55 0.56 -26.64
C ILE A 52 4.53 1.55 -26.09
N LEU A 53 3.28 1.16 -25.88
CA LEU A 53 2.23 2.05 -25.38
C LEU A 53 2.59 2.66 -24.01
N TYR A 54 3.24 1.91 -23.12
CA TYR A 54 3.66 2.42 -21.81
C TYR A 54 5.03 3.12 -21.82
N ALA A 55 5.88 2.88 -22.80
CA ALA A 55 7.19 3.54 -22.91
C ALA A 55 7.18 4.76 -23.84
N PHE A 56 6.19 4.88 -24.72
CA PHE A 56 6.13 5.95 -25.71
C PHE A 56 5.73 7.28 -25.03
N PRO A 57 6.52 8.38 -25.18
CA PRO A 57 6.34 9.57 -24.35
C PRO A 57 4.97 10.23 -24.42
N LEU A 58 4.31 10.19 -25.58
CA LEU A 58 2.99 10.81 -25.76
C LEU A 58 1.90 10.02 -25.05
N THR A 59 1.83 8.71 -25.25
CA THR A 59 0.84 7.85 -24.60
C THR A 59 1.08 7.81 -23.09
N ALA A 60 2.34 7.75 -22.67
CA ALA A 60 2.71 7.79 -21.27
C ALA A 60 2.31 9.11 -20.59
N TYR A 61 2.46 10.25 -21.28
CA TYR A 61 1.97 11.55 -20.82
C TYR A 61 0.44 11.55 -20.64
N VAL A 62 -0.30 11.08 -21.64
CA VAL A 62 -1.77 11.07 -21.57
C VAL A 62 -2.25 10.19 -20.41
N ILE A 63 -1.71 8.98 -20.28
CA ILE A 63 -2.12 8.05 -19.23
C ILE A 63 -1.75 8.57 -17.83
N ALA A 64 -0.54 9.11 -17.67
CA ALA A 64 -0.08 9.63 -16.39
C ALA A 64 -0.90 10.84 -15.93
N TYR A 65 -1.08 11.85 -16.78
CA TYR A 65 -1.65 13.13 -16.33
C TYR A 65 -3.18 13.20 -16.44
N TYR A 66 -3.81 12.40 -17.30
CA TYR A 66 -5.25 12.51 -17.57
C TYR A 66 -6.07 11.29 -17.16
N LEU A 67 -5.47 10.11 -16.98
CA LEU A 67 -6.23 8.88 -16.71
C LEU A 67 -6.03 8.36 -15.28
N ILE A 68 -4.78 8.23 -14.83
CA ILE A 68 -4.47 7.44 -13.63
C ILE A 68 -3.72 8.24 -12.56
N GLY A 69 -2.98 9.27 -12.93
CA GLY A 69 -2.09 10.00 -12.04
C GLY A 69 -0.63 9.57 -12.24
N ASP A 70 0.27 10.55 -12.14
CA ASP A 70 1.71 10.39 -12.30
C ASP A 70 2.33 9.52 -11.19
N ASN A 71 1.86 9.67 -9.94
CA ASN A 71 2.34 8.93 -8.76
C ASN A 71 2.11 7.41 -8.84
N VAL A 72 1.20 6.97 -9.71
CA VAL A 72 0.81 5.56 -9.86
C VAL A 72 1.02 5.03 -11.27
N TYR A 73 1.56 5.84 -12.19
CA TYR A 73 1.79 5.44 -13.58
C TYR A 73 2.63 4.16 -13.71
N TRP A 74 3.62 3.97 -12.83
CA TRP A 74 4.47 2.78 -12.84
C TRP A 74 3.69 1.46 -12.71
N ARG A 75 2.44 1.47 -12.22
CA ARG A 75 1.55 0.31 -12.19
C ARG A 75 1.09 -0.15 -13.57
N MET A 76 1.18 0.69 -14.60
CA MET A 76 0.87 0.29 -15.98
C MET A 76 1.75 -0.85 -16.46
N PHE A 77 3.00 -0.89 -16.01
CA PHE A 77 3.91 -1.98 -16.32
C PHE A 77 3.48 -3.32 -15.72
N TRP A 78 2.58 -3.36 -14.72
CA TRP A 78 1.97 -4.60 -14.20
C TRP A 78 1.10 -5.31 -15.23
N LEU A 79 0.62 -4.59 -16.24
CA LEU A 79 -0.16 -5.19 -17.33
C LEU A 79 0.72 -5.94 -18.33
N LEU A 80 2.06 -5.82 -18.26
CA LEU A 80 2.96 -6.71 -18.98
C LEU A 80 2.83 -8.13 -18.42
N PRO A 81 2.62 -9.16 -19.25
CA PRO A 81 2.25 -10.49 -18.78
C PRO A 81 3.51 -11.29 -18.38
N SER A 82 4.37 -10.69 -17.55
CA SER A 82 5.70 -11.20 -17.25
C SER A 82 5.67 -12.57 -16.59
N THR A 83 4.83 -12.74 -15.58
CA THR A 83 4.64 -14.01 -14.86
C THR A 83 4.13 -15.12 -15.77
N ILE A 84 3.12 -14.82 -16.59
CA ILE A 84 2.50 -15.78 -17.53
C ILE A 84 3.49 -16.19 -18.61
N ILE A 85 4.23 -15.24 -19.20
CA ILE A 85 5.21 -15.52 -20.25
C ILE A 85 6.38 -16.34 -19.72
N ILE A 86 6.87 -16.05 -18.51
CA ILE A 86 7.93 -16.86 -17.87
C ILE A 86 7.43 -18.29 -17.68
N ALA A 87 6.25 -18.47 -17.07
CA ALA A 87 5.69 -19.80 -16.84
C ALA A 87 5.44 -20.56 -18.15
N PHE A 88 4.91 -19.87 -19.17
CA PHE A 88 4.64 -20.46 -20.47
C PHE A 88 5.92 -20.84 -21.22
N ALA A 89 6.94 -19.98 -21.27
CA ALA A 89 8.21 -20.30 -21.91
C ALA A 89 8.93 -21.47 -21.21
N ALA A 90 8.90 -21.46 -19.88
CA ALA A 90 9.49 -22.49 -19.05
C ALA A 90 8.82 -23.87 -19.27
N THR A 91 7.49 -23.93 -19.21
CA THR A 91 6.73 -25.17 -19.46
C THR A 91 6.80 -25.61 -20.91
N PHE A 92 6.82 -24.68 -21.87
CA PHE A 92 7.02 -24.96 -23.29
C PHE A 92 8.38 -25.62 -23.55
N LEU A 93 9.45 -25.15 -22.91
CA LEU A 93 10.77 -25.77 -23.03
C LEU A 93 10.84 -27.13 -22.32
N ALA A 94 10.34 -27.22 -21.08
CA ALA A 94 10.34 -28.46 -20.32
C ALA A 94 9.56 -29.57 -21.05
N GLY A 95 8.40 -29.25 -21.62
CA GLY A 95 7.56 -30.20 -22.36
C GLY A 95 8.19 -30.75 -23.64
N ARG A 96 9.32 -30.19 -24.11
CA ARG A 96 10.08 -30.73 -25.25
C ARG A 96 11.06 -31.83 -24.85
N LEU A 97 11.23 -32.08 -23.56
CA LEU A 97 12.11 -33.12 -23.05
C LEU A 97 11.41 -34.48 -23.08
N LYS A 98 11.94 -35.41 -23.86
CA LYS A 98 11.33 -36.74 -24.10
C LYS A 98 11.39 -37.70 -22.90
N LYS A 99 12.14 -37.38 -21.84
CA LYS A 99 12.34 -38.26 -20.66
C LYS A 99 11.76 -37.59 -19.42
N GLU A 100 10.93 -38.31 -18.67
CA GLU A 100 10.28 -37.81 -17.43
C GLU A 100 11.30 -37.25 -16.42
N LEU A 101 12.44 -37.92 -16.25
CA LEU A 101 13.52 -37.43 -15.39
C LEU A 101 14.06 -36.07 -15.85
N LYS A 102 14.22 -35.87 -17.17
CA LYS A 102 14.69 -34.58 -17.72
C LYS A 102 13.64 -33.49 -17.54
N TYR A 103 12.36 -33.83 -17.66
CA TYR A 103 11.25 -32.92 -17.38
C TYR A 103 11.26 -32.48 -15.91
N GLY A 104 11.38 -33.42 -14.97
CA GLY A 104 11.47 -33.11 -13.53
C GLY A 104 12.66 -32.22 -13.19
N ILE A 105 13.84 -32.50 -13.75
CA ILE A 105 15.04 -31.67 -13.58
C ILE A 105 14.82 -30.26 -14.14
N ALA A 106 14.18 -30.13 -15.30
CA ALA A 106 13.89 -28.82 -15.88
C ALA A 106 12.94 -28.01 -15.01
N VAL A 107 11.86 -28.61 -14.49
CA VAL A 107 10.92 -27.96 -13.57
C VAL A 107 11.63 -27.50 -12.30
N LEU A 108 12.48 -28.35 -11.70
CA LEU A 108 13.29 -27.97 -10.53
C LEU A 108 14.22 -26.80 -10.84
N GLY A 109 14.88 -26.83 -12.00
CA GLY A 109 15.75 -25.73 -12.45
C GLY A 109 15.00 -24.40 -12.61
N ILE A 110 13.78 -24.43 -13.16
CA ILE A 110 12.91 -23.26 -13.29
C ILE A 110 12.53 -22.71 -11.90
N CYS A 111 12.13 -23.58 -10.97
CA CYS A 111 11.80 -23.17 -9.60
C CYS A 111 13.00 -22.51 -8.90
N LEU A 112 14.19 -23.12 -9.01
CA LEU A 112 15.41 -22.55 -8.45
C LEU A 112 15.76 -21.19 -9.08
N LEU A 113 15.61 -21.06 -10.39
CA LEU A 113 15.84 -19.80 -11.09
C LEU A 113 14.90 -18.68 -10.60
N ILE A 114 13.62 -18.98 -10.36
CA ILE A 114 12.68 -18.01 -9.79
C ILE A 114 13.08 -17.62 -8.36
N ILE A 115 13.46 -18.58 -7.53
CA ILE A 115 13.89 -18.34 -6.14
C ILE A 115 15.15 -17.45 -6.11
N LEU A 116 16.13 -17.74 -6.96
CA LEU A 116 17.41 -17.03 -7.00
C LEU A 116 17.32 -15.64 -7.65
N THR A 117 16.39 -15.44 -8.59
CA THR A 117 16.20 -14.13 -9.27
C THR A 117 15.19 -13.23 -8.57
N GLY A 118 14.41 -13.78 -7.64
CA GLY A 118 13.41 -13.09 -6.83
C GLY A 118 13.95 -12.50 -5.53
N ASN A 119 13.11 -11.74 -4.84
CA ASN A 119 13.36 -11.24 -3.50
C ASN A 119 12.31 -11.82 -2.55
N CYS A 120 12.73 -12.44 -1.44
CA CYS A 120 11.81 -12.86 -0.40
C CYS A 120 11.27 -11.64 0.36
N ILE A 121 9.96 -11.41 0.29
CA ILE A 121 9.30 -10.29 0.98
C ILE A 121 9.30 -10.48 2.51
N TYR A 122 9.24 -11.73 2.97
CA TYR A 122 9.10 -12.07 4.39
C TYR A 122 10.41 -11.91 5.20
N GLY A 123 11.56 -11.75 4.54
CA GLY A 123 12.86 -11.63 5.21
C GLY A 123 13.34 -10.20 5.48
N LYS A 124 12.62 -9.17 5.00
CA LYS A 124 13.09 -7.77 4.99
C LYS A 124 12.55 -6.89 6.11
N GLY A 125 12.07 -7.50 7.21
CA GLY A 125 11.55 -6.78 8.39
C GLY A 125 10.19 -6.08 8.18
N GLN A 126 9.69 -5.98 6.95
CA GLN A 126 8.40 -5.36 6.63
C GLN A 126 7.20 -6.22 7.04
N PHE A 127 7.42 -7.52 7.21
CA PHE A 127 6.40 -8.48 7.64
C PHE A 127 6.85 -9.11 8.95
N SER A 128 6.05 -8.93 9.99
CA SER A 128 6.20 -9.63 11.25
C SER A 128 5.02 -10.57 11.46
N LYS A 129 5.26 -11.68 12.16
CA LYS A 129 4.18 -12.58 12.57
C LYS A 129 3.35 -11.84 13.61
N GLN A 130 2.11 -11.54 13.26
CA GLN A 130 1.17 -10.89 14.16
C GLN A 130 0.62 -11.90 15.19
N SER A 131 0.39 -11.42 16.42
CA SER A 131 -0.04 -12.23 17.57
C SER A 131 -1.55 -12.53 17.57
N ASN A 132 -2.35 -11.74 16.84
CA ASN A 132 -3.80 -11.89 16.77
C ASN A 132 -4.29 -12.22 15.36
N ARG A 133 -5.54 -12.70 15.29
CA ARG A 133 -6.22 -13.10 14.04
C ARG A 133 -6.46 -11.93 13.08
N PHE A 134 -6.60 -10.71 13.61
CA PHE A 134 -6.86 -9.50 12.82
C PHE A 134 -5.62 -9.02 12.05
N LYS A 135 -4.42 -9.51 12.42
CA LYS A 135 -3.13 -9.07 11.88
C LYS A 135 -2.91 -7.56 12.03
N VAL A 136 -3.36 -7.01 13.15
CA VAL A 136 -3.32 -5.59 13.51
C VAL A 136 -2.57 -5.45 14.84
N PRO A 137 -1.76 -4.41 15.12
CA PRO A 137 -1.14 -4.26 16.43
C PRO A 137 -2.16 -4.27 17.59
N ASN A 138 -1.85 -4.96 18.68
CA ASN A 138 -2.77 -5.08 19.82
C ASN A 138 -3.16 -3.72 20.42
N LYS A 139 -2.25 -2.74 20.40
CA LYS A 139 -2.56 -1.35 20.80
C LYS A 139 -3.70 -0.73 20.00
N VAL A 140 -3.79 -1.02 18.71
CA VAL A 140 -4.87 -0.48 17.86
C VAL A 140 -6.21 -1.12 18.22
N ILE A 141 -6.22 -2.44 18.46
CA ILE A 141 -7.43 -3.16 18.92
C ILE A 141 -7.94 -2.58 20.23
N ALA A 142 -7.05 -2.43 21.22
CA ALA A 142 -7.39 -1.87 22.52
C ALA A 142 -7.93 -0.43 22.40
N ALA A 143 -7.30 0.41 21.56
CA ALA A 143 -7.76 1.77 21.35
C ALA A 143 -9.15 1.83 20.69
N CYS A 144 -9.41 0.99 19.67
CA CYS A 144 -10.72 0.92 19.03
C CYS A 144 -11.81 0.46 20.01
N ASN A 145 -11.50 -0.52 20.87
CA ASN A 145 -12.45 -1.00 21.89
C ASN A 145 -12.77 0.09 22.92
N ILE A 146 -11.76 0.81 23.43
CA ILE A 146 -11.97 1.94 24.33
C ILE A 146 -12.84 3.02 23.67
N ILE A 147 -12.58 3.36 22.41
CA ILE A 147 -13.40 4.32 21.66
C ILE A 147 -14.86 3.85 21.57
N ARG A 148 -15.09 2.57 21.26
CA ARG A 148 -16.43 1.99 21.13
C ARG A 148 -17.18 1.96 22.46
N GLU A 149 -16.51 1.51 23.52
CA GLU A 149 -17.07 1.45 24.88
C GLU A 149 -17.41 2.84 25.43
N ASN A 150 -16.72 3.88 24.97
CA ASN A 150 -16.96 5.27 25.36
C ASN A 150 -17.78 6.04 24.32
N SER A 151 -18.30 5.40 23.28
CA SER A 151 -19.23 6.03 22.33
C SER A 151 -20.68 5.97 22.84
N THR A 152 -21.45 7.00 22.56
CA THR A 152 -22.88 7.05 22.91
C THR A 152 -23.72 6.37 21.83
N ASP A 153 -24.87 5.78 22.20
CA ASP A 153 -25.78 5.16 21.23
C ASP A 153 -26.16 6.14 20.11
N GLY A 154 -25.93 5.75 18.86
CA GLY A 154 -26.17 6.59 17.67
C GLY A 154 -25.09 7.62 17.38
N GLU A 155 -24.01 7.71 18.17
CA GLU A 155 -22.87 8.58 17.89
C GLU A 155 -22.11 8.09 16.64
N MET A 156 -21.94 8.97 15.65
CA MET A 156 -21.00 8.70 14.55
C MET A 156 -19.57 8.81 15.08
N ILE A 157 -18.90 7.67 15.24
CA ILE A 157 -17.54 7.62 15.77
C ILE A 157 -16.56 8.15 14.72
N LYS A 158 -16.00 9.33 14.96
CA LYS A 158 -14.84 9.84 14.21
C LYS A 158 -13.62 9.92 15.10
N ALA A 159 -12.53 9.30 14.68
CA ALA A 159 -11.30 9.24 15.45
C ALA A 159 -10.07 9.55 14.60
N VAL A 160 -9.05 10.13 15.24
CA VAL A 160 -7.74 10.40 14.64
C VAL A 160 -6.62 9.81 15.47
N GLY A 161 -5.52 9.48 14.80
CA GLY A 161 -4.29 9.03 15.43
C GLY A 161 -3.12 9.16 14.47
N GLY A 162 -1.91 9.03 15.01
CA GLY A 162 -0.68 9.05 14.21
C GLY A 162 -0.57 7.85 13.24
N TYR A 163 0.54 7.81 12.49
CA TYR A 163 0.79 6.81 11.44
C TYR A 163 0.52 5.35 11.87
N ASP A 164 0.81 5.03 13.13
CA ASP A 164 0.62 3.71 13.75
C ASP A 164 -0.83 3.24 13.85
N PHE A 165 -1.81 4.14 13.74
CA PHE A 165 -3.23 3.81 13.95
C PHE A 165 -4.06 3.87 12.66
N ILE A 166 -3.78 4.83 11.77
CA ILE A 166 -4.63 5.20 10.62
C ILE A 166 -5.11 3.99 9.81
N CYS A 167 -4.17 3.21 9.28
CA CYS A 167 -4.51 2.07 8.40
C CYS A 167 -5.13 0.92 9.19
N TYR A 168 -4.64 0.69 10.40
CA TYR A 168 -4.99 -0.46 11.22
C TYR A 168 -6.36 -0.32 11.88
N MET A 169 -6.76 0.91 12.27
CA MET A 169 -8.09 1.18 12.80
C MET A 169 -9.15 0.84 11.76
N ARG A 170 -8.99 1.30 10.51
CA ARG A 170 -9.92 0.94 9.40
C ARG A 170 -9.97 -0.57 9.13
N GLN A 171 -8.85 -1.26 9.30
CA GLN A 171 -8.79 -2.72 9.13
C GLN A 171 -9.50 -3.46 10.26
N TYR A 172 -9.46 -2.94 11.49
CA TYR A 172 -10.08 -3.57 12.65
C TYR A 172 -11.57 -3.24 12.79
N ASP A 173 -11.92 -1.95 12.72
CA ASP A 173 -13.29 -1.45 12.85
C ASP A 173 -13.57 -0.37 11.81
N ALA A 174 -14.22 -0.78 10.71
CA ALA A 174 -14.60 0.12 9.62
C ALA A 174 -15.72 1.11 9.99
N GLY A 175 -16.37 0.95 11.16
CA GLY A 175 -17.36 1.89 11.68
C GLY A 175 -16.74 3.15 12.31
N ILE A 176 -15.42 3.16 12.52
CA ILE A 176 -14.68 4.32 13.00
C ILE A 176 -14.22 5.16 11.81
N TYR A 177 -14.89 6.28 11.59
CA TYR A 177 -14.56 7.22 10.52
C TYR A 177 -13.29 8.00 10.85
N GLN A 178 -12.56 8.42 9.82
CA GLN A 178 -11.35 9.23 9.97
C GLN A 178 -11.40 10.41 8.99
N PRO A 179 -10.97 11.62 9.40
CA PRO A 179 -11.01 12.83 8.58
C PRO A 179 -9.96 12.86 7.46
N TYR A 180 -8.97 11.97 7.45
CA TYR A 180 -7.93 11.91 6.40
C TYR A 180 -7.55 10.45 6.04
N GLY A 181 -6.82 10.28 4.93
CA GLY A 181 -6.31 9.00 4.45
C GLY A 181 -4.81 8.82 4.73
N ARG A 182 -4.23 7.70 4.28
CA ARG A 182 -2.80 7.34 4.51
C ARG A 182 -1.78 8.35 3.96
N TYR A 183 -2.13 9.16 2.97
CA TYR A 183 -1.21 10.06 2.25
C TYR A 183 -1.78 11.49 2.05
N SER A 184 -2.69 11.95 2.94
CA SER A 184 -3.38 13.27 2.90
C SER A 184 -4.31 13.55 1.68
N PRO A 185 -5.30 14.47 1.74
CA PRO A 185 -6.64 14.13 2.22
C PRO A 185 -7.76 14.51 1.22
N GLY A 186 -8.98 14.05 1.50
CA GLY A 186 -10.13 14.87 1.14
C GLY A 186 -10.29 15.92 2.25
N TYR A 187 -10.34 17.21 1.87
CA TYR A 187 -10.55 18.43 2.69
C TYR A 187 -9.33 19.03 3.42
N ASP A 188 -9.19 20.37 3.34
CA ASP A 188 -8.12 21.21 3.90
C ASP A 188 -7.84 20.99 5.40
N LEU A 189 -8.88 20.67 6.18
CA LEU A 189 -8.76 20.46 7.63
C LEU A 189 -8.10 19.13 8.01
N GLY A 190 -8.18 18.10 7.15
CA GLY A 190 -7.52 16.82 7.37
C GLY A 190 -5.99 16.92 7.26
N GLU A 191 -5.51 17.84 6.43
CA GLU A 191 -4.08 18.12 6.23
C GLU A 191 -3.49 18.79 7.47
N ILE A 192 -4.19 19.77 8.05
CA ILE A 192 -3.78 20.41 9.31
C ILE A 192 -3.63 19.38 10.43
N ILE A 193 -4.59 18.45 10.57
CA ILE A 193 -4.50 17.41 11.60
C ILE A 193 -3.27 16.53 11.36
N TRP A 194 -3.02 16.13 10.12
CA TRP A 194 -1.85 15.32 9.76
C TRP A 194 -0.54 16.03 10.12
N ASP A 195 -0.40 17.28 9.70
CA ASP A 195 0.81 18.08 9.92
C ASP A 195 1.09 18.28 11.41
N GLU A 196 0.07 18.53 12.23
CA GLU A 196 0.24 18.63 13.69
C GLU A 196 0.70 17.31 14.31
N PHE A 197 0.25 16.15 13.80
CA PHE A 197 0.71 14.86 14.28
C PHE A 197 2.18 14.54 13.90
N GLU A 198 2.70 15.12 12.81
CA GLU A 198 4.08 14.91 12.37
C GLU A 198 5.10 15.84 13.05
N LYS A 199 4.67 16.95 13.63
CA LYS A 199 5.55 17.85 14.38
C LYS A 199 6.10 17.20 15.64
N GLU A 200 7.40 17.41 15.90
CA GLU A 200 8.03 17.03 17.18
C GLU A 200 7.29 17.68 18.36
N GLU A 201 6.87 18.93 18.18
CA GLU A 201 6.03 19.67 19.12
C GLU A 201 4.75 20.15 18.45
N ALA A 202 3.72 19.29 18.43
CA ALA A 202 2.38 19.65 17.97
C ALA A 202 1.77 20.81 18.79
N ASP A 203 1.05 21.72 18.14
CA ASP A 203 0.19 22.69 18.81
C ASP A 203 -1.18 22.03 19.09
N ILE A 204 -1.47 21.76 20.36
CA ILE A 204 -2.69 21.05 20.75
C ILE A 204 -3.94 21.88 20.47
N THR A 205 -3.84 23.21 20.53
CA THR A 205 -4.96 24.10 20.22
C THR A 205 -5.28 24.06 18.73
N VAL A 206 -4.27 24.09 17.86
CA VAL A 206 -4.47 23.95 16.41
C VAL A 206 -5.05 22.57 16.07
N LEU A 207 -4.47 21.51 16.64
CA LEU A 207 -4.93 20.13 16.43
C LEU A 207 -6.39 19.93 16.84
N THR A 208 -6.75 20.35 18.05
CA THR A 208 -8.12 20.18 18.57
C THR A 208 -9.13 21.03 17.81
N ASN A 209 -8.77 22.26 17.40
CA ASN A 209 -9.61 23.09 16.54
C ASN A 209 -9.89 22.43 15.19
N ALA A 210 -8.87 21.89 14.54
CA ALA A 210 -9.04 21.18 13.27
C ALA A 210 -9.91 19.90 13.44
N CYS A 211 -9.71 19.16 14.53
CA CYS A 211 -10.55 18.02 14.90
C CYS A 211 -12.01 18.41 15.12
N MET A 212 -12.28 19.49 15.86
CA MET A 212 -13.65 19.98 16.08
C MET A 212 -14.33 20.38 14.77
N ASN A 213 -13.63 21.08 13.87
CA ASN A 213 -14.17 21.49 12.57
C ASN A 213 -14.45 20.30 11.65
N CYS A 214 -13.71 19.19 11.80
CA CYS A 214 -13.97 17.91 11.13
C CYS A 214 -15.02 17.03 11.83
N ARG A 215 -15.56 17.49 12.96
CA ARG A 215 -16.45 16.75 13.86
C ARG A 215 -15.80 15.45 14.37
N THR A 216 -14.51 15.49 14.70
CA THR A 216 -13.75 14.37 15.24
C THR A 216 -13.98 14.25 16.75
N ASN A 217 -14.61 13.15 17.16
CA ASN A 217 -14.97 12.88 18.55
C ASN A 217 -13.79 12.38 19.38
N PHE A 218 -12.87 11.61 18.78
CA PHE A 218 -11.80 10.93 19.49
C PHE A 218 -10.41 11.27 18.94
N ILE A 219 -9.44 11.47 19.84
CA ILE A 219 -8.04 11.71 19.48
C ILE A 219 -7.17 10.69 20.22
N ILE A 220 -6.34 9.95 19.48
CA ILE A 220 -5.32 9.05 20.01
C ILE A 220 -3.97 9.75 19.88
N TYR A 221 -3.39 10.20 21.00
CA TYR A 221 -2.17 11.00 21.01
C TYR A 221 -1.10 10.38 21.91
N PRO A 222 0.21 10.48 21.57
CA PRO A 222 1.29 10.03 22.45
C PRO A 222 1.14 10.64 23.86
N SER A 223 1.24 9.79 24.88
CA SER A 223 1.03 10.18 26.27
C SER A 223 2.07 11.20 26.70
N ASN A 224 1.62 12.44 26.89
CA ASN A 224 2.46 13.53 27.35
C ASN A 224 1.75 14.29 28.47
N LYS A 225 2.29 14.21 29.69
CA LYS A 225 1.71 14.85 30.87
C LYS A 225 1.62 16.37 30.75
N ALA A 226 2.55 17.01 30.04
CA ALA A 226 2.52 18.47 29.86
C ALA A 226 1.36 18.90 28.96
N LYS A 227 1.06 18.10 27.93
CA LYS A 227 0.01 18.37 26.94
C LYS A 227 -1.38 17.90 27.36
N GLU A 228 -1.49 17.04 28.37
CA GLU A 228 -2.77 16.50 28.85
C GLU A 228 -3.72 17.63 29.29
N GLN A 229 -3.19 18.66 29.98
CA GLN A 229 -3.99 19.82 30.40
C GLN A 229 -4.50 20.62 29.19
N GLU A 230 -3.68 20.80 28.15
CA GLU A 230 -4.08 21.52 26.94
C GLU A 230 -5.24 20.82 26.21
N PHE A 231 -5.26 19.48 26.20
CA PHE A 231 -6.41 18.74 25.65
C PHE A 231 -7.68 18.98 26.48
N ILE A 232 -7.57 18.94 27.81
CA ILE A 232 -8.71 19.17 28.72
C ILE A 232 -9.25 20.60 28.54
N ASP A 233 -8.36 21.59 28.45
CA ASP A 233 -8.71 23.00 28.22
C ASP A 233 -9.43 23.21 26.88
N ASN A 234 -9.14 22.35 25.89
CA ASN A 234 -9.82 22.30 24.59
C ASN A 234 -11.01 21.31 24.54
N ASN A 235 -11.57 20.93 25.69
CA ASN A 235 -12.74 20.04 25.85
C ASN A 235 -12.53 18.57 25.42
N TYR A 236 -11.29 18.12 25.29
CA TYR A 236 -10.94 16.72 25.04
C TYR A 236 -10.48 16.05 26.34
N ASN A 237 -11.36 15.24 26.93
CA ASN A 237 -11.10 14.56 28.20
C ASN A 237 -10.47 13.18 27.97
N PRO A 238 -9.47 12.79 28.79
CA PRO A 238 -8.88 11.46 28.70
C PRO A 238 -9.89 10.39 29.12
N ILE A 239 -10.10 9.37 28.27
CA ILE A 239 -11.02 8.24 28.51
C ILE A 239 -10.29 6.90 28.67
N GLY A 240 -9.00 6.83 28.35
CA GLY A 240 -8.21 5.63 28.50
C GLY A 240 -6.76 5.81 28.04
N LYS A 241 -5.92 4.84 28.39
CA LYS A 241 -4.52 4.76 27.94
C LYS A 241 -4.23 3.38 27.36
N VAL A 242 -3.44 3.33 26.30
CA VAL A 242 -3.01 2.10 25.63
C VAL A 242 -1.53 2.24 25.32
N GLU A 243 -0.71 1.41 25.98
CA GLU A 243 0.75 1.48 25.86
C GLU A 243 1.25 2.93 26.06
N GLU A 244 1.89 3.51 25.05
CA GLU A 244 2.40 4.87 25.04
C GLU A 244 1.36 5.95 24.64
N TYR A 245 0.09 5.61 24.40
CA TYR A 245 -0.94 6.55 23.93
C TYR A 245 -2.03 6.84 24.96
N THR A 246 -2.52 8.07 24.96
CA THR A 246 -3.73 8.49 25.68
C THR A 246 -4.84 8.74 24.66
N ILE A 247 -6.04 8.28 24.98
CA ILE A 247 -7.23 8.42 24.14
C ILE A 247 -8.11 9.48 24.78
N TYR A 248 -8.46 10.50 24.00
CA TYR A 248 -9.28 11.61 24.43
C TYR A 248 -10.62 11.59 23.71
N LYS A 249 -11.69 11.95 24.42
CA LYS A 249 -13.04 12.14 23.88
C LYS A 249 -13.46 13.60 24.04
N PHE A 250 -14.04 14.16 22.98
CA PHE A 250 -14.66 15.48 23.04
C PHE A 250 -15.89 15.49 23.96
N ASN A 251 -15.94 16.43 24.90
CA ASN A 251 -16.97 16.47 25.96
C ASN A 251 -18.38 16.85 25.49
N GLN A 252 -18.54 17.41 24.30
CA GLN A 252 -19.84 17.81 23.80
C GLN A 252 -20.30 16.88 22.68
N TYR A 253 -21.54 16.42 22.76
CA TYR A 253 -22.19 15.73 21.66
C TYR A 253 -22.15 16.64 20.43
N VAL A 254 -21.63 16.14 19.31
CA VAL A 254 -21.70 16.82 18.01
C VAL A 254 -22.91 16.24 17.27
N PRO A 255 -24.12 16.85 17.39
CA PRO A 255 -25.27 16.43 16.60
C PRO A 255 -25.02 16.60 15.10
N GLU A 256 -25.75 15.84 14.29
CA GLU A 256 -25.72 15.84 12.81
C GLU A 256 -25.82 17.25 12.18
#